data_AF-A0A2S7T8P4-F1
#
_entry.id   AF-A0A2S7T8P4-F1
#
_cell.length_a   1.000
_cell.length_b   1.000
_cell.length_c   1.000
_cell.angle_alpha   90.00
_cell.angle_beta   90.00
_cell.angle_gamma   90.00
#
_symmetry.space_group_name_H-M   'P 1'
#
loop_
_entity.id
_entity.type
_entity.pdbx_description
1 polymer ?
#
loop_
_entity_poly.entity_id
_entity_poly.type
_entity_poly.pdbx_seq_one_letter_code
_entity_poly.pdbx_strand_id
1 'polypeptide(L)'
;MLGHDRSIQSSVVYDFAANDLGIHELPSSEYKKRWNEILEQSKTYELLLQLDCFDPNTDIKKYGSSGTFYFGLSRTDLKNKKFDDIKMELQMT
;
A
#
# COMPACT_ATOMS: atom_id res chain seq x y z
N MET A 1 24.84 -2.62 -5.26
CA MET A 1 23.77 -3.59 -5.56
C MET A 1 22.53 -2.75 -5.85
N LEU A 2 22.17 -2.58 -7.12
CA LEU A 2 20.96 -1.85 -7.53
C LEU A 2 19.77 -2.81 -7.36
N GLY A 3 18.64 -2.28 -6.87
CA GLY A 3 17.50 -3.01 -6.34
C GLY A 3 17.06 -4.21 -7.18
N HIS A 4 16.78 -5.33 -6.51
CA HIS A 4 16.18 -6.48 -7.16
C HIS A 4 14.78 -6.10 -7.65
N ASP A 5 14.56 -6.19 -8.96
CA ASP A 5 13.28 -6.05 -9.70
C ASP A 5 12.19 -7.07 -9.29
N ARG A 6 12.32 -7.69 -8.11
CA ARG A 6 11.42 -8.75 -7.60
C ARG A 6 10.72 -8.40 -6.29
N SER A 7 10.94 -7.21 -5.74
CA SER A 7 10.36 -6.80 -4.45
C SER A 7 9.27 -5.72 -4.56
N ILE A 8 8.62 -5.56 -5.73
CA ILE A 8 7.34 -4.83 -5.76
C ILE A 8 6.32 -5.71 -5.04
N GLN A 9 6.13 -5.41 -3.76
CA GLN A 9 5.13 -6.04 -2.91
C GLN A 9 3.72 -5.63 -3.39
N SER A 10 3.20 -6.33 -4.40
CA SER A 10 1.87 -6.09 -4.97
C SER A 10 0.74 -6.32 -3.97
N SER A 11 1.02 -6.92 -2.82
CA SER A 11 0.00 -7.18 -1.80
C SER A 11 -0.52 -5.92 -1.11
N VAL A 12 0.23 -4.81 -1.12
CA VAL A 12 -0.23 -3.58 -0.43
C VAL A 12 -1.48 -2.97 -1.06
N VAL A 13 -1.75 -3.25 -2.35
CA VAL A 13 -3.01 -2.79 -2.97
C VAL A 13 -4.25 -3.46 -2.35
N TYR A 14 -4.08 -4.59 -1.66
CA TYR A 14 -5.15 -5.20 -0.87
C TYR A 14 -5.44 -4.38 0.38
N ASP A 15 -4.43 -3.80 1.02
CA ASP A 15 -4.62 -2.93 2.19
C ASP A 15 -5.26 -1.60 1.79
N PHE A 16 -4.86 -1.02 0.65
CA PHE A 16 -5.55 0.15 0.09
C PHE A 16 -7.03 -0.14 -0.17
N ALA A 17 -7.34 -1.28 -0.79
CA ALA A 17 -8.70 -1.70 -1.05
C ALA A 17 -9.48 -1.99 0.24
N ALA A 18 -8.87 -2.67 1.21
CA ALA A 18 -9.50 -2.99 2.48
C ALA A 18 -9.82 -1.71 3.27
N ASN A 19 -8.94 -0.70 3.22
CA ASN A 19 -9.16 0.59 3.86
C ASN A 19 -10.33 1.35 3.23
N ASP A 20 -10.38 1.46 1.90
CA ASP A 20 -11.49 2.12 1.20
C ASP A 20 -12.83 1.38 1.38
N LEU A 21 -12.80 0.05 1.61
CA LEU A 21 -13.98 -0.75 1.95
C LEU A 21 -14.38 -0.69 3.44
N GLY A 22 -13.64 0.08 4.25
CA GLY A 22 -13.85 0.22 5.70
C GLY A 22 -13.56 -1.04 6.51
N ILE A 23 -12.75 -1.97 5.98
CA ILE A 23 -12.55 -3.30 6.58
C ILE A 23 -11.57 -3.25 7.77
N HIS A 24 -10.61 -2.33 7.77
CA HIS A 24 -9.66 -2.21 8.90
C HIS A 24 -10.33 -1.76 10.20
N GLU A 25 -11.50 -1.13 10.14
CA GLU A 25 -12.31 -0.75 11.31
C GLU A 25 -13.13 -1.93 11.86
N LEU A 26 -13.17 -3.05 11.15
CA LEU A 26 -13.93 -4.24 11.51
C LEU A 26 -13.04 -5.29 12.20
N PRO A 27 -13.65 -6.30 12.86
CA PRO A 27 -12.88 -7.43 13.40
C PRO A 27 -12.04 -8.11 12.32
N SER A 28 -10.82 -8.53 12.66
CA SER A 28 -9.87 -9.13 11.70
C SER A 28 -10.43 -10.33 10.90
N SER A 29 -11.42 -11.03 11.45
CA SER A 29 -12.12 -12.12 10.74
C SER A 29 -12.87 -11.65 9.48
N GLU A 30 -13.27 -10.37 9.41
CA GLU A 30 -13.97 -9.79 8.26
C GLU A 30 -13.08 -9.67 7.04
N TYR A 31 -11.78 -9.42 7.23
CA TYR A 31 -10.81 -9.36 6.13
C TYR A 31 -10.85 -10.66 5.29
N LYS A 32 -10.84 -11.82 5.97
CA LYS A 32 -10.90 -13.12 5.29
C LYS A 32 -12.26 -13.40 4.65
N LYS A 33 -13.36 -12.99 5.30
CA LYS A 33 -14.72 -13.19 4.77
C LYS A 33 -14.95 -12.38 3.50
N ARG A 34 -14.42 -11.16 3.45
CA ARG A 34 -14.58 -10.20 2.35
C ARG A 34 -13.40 -10.20 1.37
N TRP A 35 -12.56 -11.24 1.42
CA TRP A 35 -11.35 -11.32 0.59
C TRP A 35 -11.63 -11.13 -0.90
N ASN A 36 -12.72 -11.69 -1.42
CA ASN A 36 -13.07 -11.53 -2.84
C ASN A 36 -13.40 -10.06 -3.19
N GLU A 37 -14.05 -9.32 -2.29
CA GLU A 37 -14.32 -7.89 -2.49
C GLU A 37 -13.02 -7.08 -2.49
N ILE A 38 -12.13 -7.37 -1.53
CA ILE A 38 -10.80 -6.76 -1.45
C ILE A 38 -10.01 -7.04 -2.73
N LEU A 39 -10.01 -8.29 -3.20
CA LEU A 39 -9.27 -8.73 -4.38
C LEU A 39 -9.78 -8.05 -5.66
N GLU A 40 -11.09 -7.86 -5.81
CA GLU A 40 -11.62 -7.15 -6.98
C GLU A 40 -11.33 -5.65 -6.91
N GLN A 41 -11.52 -5.03 -5.74
CA GLN A 41 -11.28 -3.60 -5.54
C GLN A 41 -9.78 -3.25 -5.68
N SER A 42 -8.87 -4.13 -5.25
CA SER A 42 -7.42 -3.88 -5.31
C SER A 42 -6.88 -3.68 -6.73
N LYS A 43 -7.51 -4.30 -7.73
CA LYS A 43 -7.16 -4.15 -9.16
C LYS A 43 -7.35 -2.72 -9.67
N THR A 44 -8.03 -1.88 -8.92
CA THR A 44 -8.29 -0.48 -9.27
C THR A 44 -7.18 0.46 -8.81
N TYR A 45 -6.26 0.02 -7.95
CA TYR A 45 -5.15 0.85 -7.49
C TYR A 45 -3.87 0.59 -8.27
N GLU A 46 -3.05 1.62 -8.31
CA GLU A 46 -1.68 1.57 -8.79
C GLU A 46 -0.76 2.02 -7.65
N LEU A 47 0.34 1.30 -7.45
CA LEU A 47 1.36 1.67 -6.50
C LEU A 47 2.31 2.70 -7.14
N LEU A 48 2.50 3.84 -6.48
CA LEU A 48 3.29 4.96 -7.00
C LEU A 48 4.70 5.00 -6.41
N LEU A 49 4.84 4.75 -5.11
CA LEU A 49 6.09 4.87 -4.38
C LEU A 49 6.17 3.84 -3.25
N GLN A 50 7.35 3.25 -3.09
CA GLN A 50 7.73 2.45 -1.94
C GLN A 50 8.94 3.09 -1.28
N LEU A 51 8.92 3.18 0.05
CA LEU A 51 9.96 3.81 0.84
C LEU A 51 10.35 2.90 2.00
N ASP A 52 11.45 2.17 1.83
CA ASP A 52 12.05 1.33 2.87
C ASP A 52 12.72 2.22 3.91
N CYS A 53 12.21 2.23 5.15
CA CYS A 53 12.74 3.07 6.22
C CYS A 53 14.04 2.54 6.81
N PHE A 54 14.39 1.27 6.53
CA PHE A 54 15.61 0.66 6.98
C PHE A 54 16.75 0.76 5.96
N ASP A 55 16.51 1.41 4.80
CA ASP A 55 17.55 1.64 3.80
C ASP A 55 18.68 2.49 4.41
N PRO A 56 19.93 1.96 4.45
CA PRO A 56 21.07 2.65 5.06
C PRO A 56 21.47 3.94 4.34
N ASN A 57 20.97 4.20 3.14
CA ASN A 57 21.24 5.41 2.37
C ASN A 57 20.25 6.55 2.70
N THR A 58 19.36 6.35 3.68
CA THR A 58 18.32 7.31 4.04
C THR A 58 18.31 7.57 5.56
N ASP A 59 17.94 8.78 6.00
CA ASP A 59 17.77 9.12 7.42
C ASP A 59 16.29 9.08 7.87
N ILE A 60 15.49 8.25 7.20
CA ILE A 60 14.04 8.15 7.46
C ILE A 60 13.68 7.02 8.42
N LYS A 61 14.66 6.26 8.91
CA LYS A 61 14.47 5.21 9.93
C LYS A 61 13.70 5.70 11.16
N LYS A 62 13.88 6.97 11.54
CA LYS A 62 13.16 7.59 12.66
C LYS A 62 11.63 7.68 12.45
N TYR A 63 11.15 7.58 11.22
CA TYR A 63 9.73 7.71 10.87
C TYR A 63 9.00 6.37 10.73
N GLY A 64 9.69 5.29 10.33
CA GLY A 64 9.07 3.97 10.10
C GLY A 64 9.82 2.78 10.69
N SER A 65 10.92 2.99 11.43
CA SER A 65 11.77 1.93 11.99
C SER A 65 12.23 0.92 10.92
N SER A 66 11.84 -0.35 11.04
CA SER A 66 12.07 -1.43 10.08
C SER A 66 10.94 -1.61 9.06
N GLY A 67 9.97 -0.69 9.03
CA GLY A 67 8.83 -0.75 8.13
C GLY A 67 9.09 -0.12 6.76
N THR A 68 8.15 -0.34 5.85
CA THR A 68 8.12 0.25 4.52
C THR A 68 6.84 1.04 4.35
N PHE A 69 6.95 2.30 3.91
CA PHE A 69 5.80 3.09 3.50
C PHE A 69 5.47 2.81 2.03
N TYR A 70 4.18 2.66 1.74
CA TYR A 70 3.65 2.50 0.39
C TYR A 70 2.67 3.61 0.11
N PHE A 71 2.79 4.21 -1.07
CA PHE A 71 1.87 5.23 -1.55
C PHE A 71 1.23 4.77 -2.84
N GLY A 72 -0.09 4.73 -2.88
CA GLY A 72 -0.87 4.31 -4.03
C GLY A 72 -1.97 5.30 -4.39
N LEU A 73 -2.57 5.10 -5.55
CA LEU A 73 -3.65 5.93 -6.06
C LEU A 73 -4.58 5.08 -6.92
N SER A 74 -5.85 5.46 -7.03
CA SER A 74 -6.74 4.83 -7.99
C SER A 74 -6.23 5.06 -9.42
N ARG A 75 -6.36 4.05 -10.29
CA ARG A 75 -5.96 4.14 -11.70
C ARG A 75 -6.72 5.23 -12.45
N THR A 76 -7.97 5.47 -12.06
CA THR A 76 -8.81 6.54 -12.60
C THR A 76 -8.23 7.92 -12.26
N ASP A 77 -7.89 8.14 -10.99
CA ASP A 77 -7.33 9.42 -10.54
C ASP A 77 -5.92 9.65 -11.11
N LEU A 78 -5.10 8.59 -11.18
CA LEU A 78 -3.79 8.65 -11.84
C LEU A 78 -3.92 9.06 -13.30
N LYS A 79 -4.85 8.45 -14.05
CA LYS A 79 -5.12 8.81 -15.45
C LYS A 79 -5.55 10.27 -15.60
N ASN A 80 -6.32 10.77 -14.64
CA ASN A 80 -6.82 12.15 -14.62
C ASN A 80 -5.84 13.14 -13.96
N LYS A 81 -4.66 12.69 -13.51
CA LYS A 81 -3.66 13.50 -12.78
C LYS A 81 -4.24 14.18 -11.52
N LYS A 82 -5.15 13.49 -10.85
CA LYS A 82 -5.78 13.92 -9.60
C LYS A 82 -5.08 13.22 -8.44
N PHE A 83 -4.40 13.95 -7.57
CA PHE A 83 -3.54 13.40 -6.50
C PHE A 83 -3.99 13.82 -5.09
N ASP A 84 -5.27 14.11 -4.93
CA ASP A 84 -5.87 14.52 -3.64
C ASP A 84 -6.25 13.33 -2.74
N ASP A 85 -6.41 12.13 -3.29
CA ASP A 85 -6.77 10.90 -2.55
C ASP A 85 -5.67 9.82 -2.63
N ILE A 86 -4.47 10.19 -2.20
CA ILE A 86 -3.34 9.24 -2.12
C ILE A 86 -3.56 8.30 -0.94
N LYS A 87 -3.51 6.99 -1.22
CA LYS A 87 -3.52 5.94 -0.21
C LYS A 87 -2.11 5.77 0.35
N MET A 88 -2.00 5.65 1.67
CA MET A 88 -0.75 5.42 2.36
C MET A 88 -0.91 4.25 3.32
N GLU A 89 0.05 3.33 3.31
CA GLU A 89 0.12 2.19 4.22
C GLU A 89 1.55 2.02 4.74
N LEU A 90 1.69 1.64 6.02
CA LEU A 90 2.97 1.29 6.63
C LEU A 90 2.95 -0.19 6.99
N GLN A 91 3.73 -1.00 6.28
CA GLN A 91 3.90 -2.41 6.65
C GLN A 91 5.19 -2.57 7.46
N MET A 92 5.07 -3.18 8.64
CA MET A 92 6.21 -3.51 9.49
C MET A 92 6.83 -4.84 9.05
N THR A 93 8.16 -4.91 9.04
CA THR A 93 8.93 -6.13 8.79
C THR A 93 9.20 -6.87 10.09
#